data_AF-A0A350VY30-F1
#
_entry.id   AF-A0A350VY30-F1
#
_cell.length_a   1.000
_cell.length_b   1.000
_cell.length_c   1.000
_cell.angle_alpha   90.00
_cell.angle_beta   90.00
_cell.angle_gamma   90.00
#
_symmetry.space_group_name_H-M   'P 1'
#
loop_
_entity.id
_entity.type
_entity.pdbx_description
1 polymer ?
#
loop_
_entity_poly.entity_id
_entity_poly.type
_entity_poly.pdbx_seq_one_letter_code
_entity_poly.pdbx_strand_id
1 'polypeptide(L)'
;MDGWKPVKKEKLFEVLDRAAEKLSKNEKVIDIELAGELVRVPVYRIRYADMLENYVTIHAAQDYTFKMMLGDLQNELDDGTEILLPQV
;
A
#
# COMPACT_ATOMS: atom_id res chain seq x y z
N MET A 1 -23.39 30.56 12.06
CA MET A 1 -22.00 30.08 12.22
C MET A 1 -22.05 28.96 13.26
N ASP A 2 -22.04 27.71 12.82
CA ASP A 2 -22.02 26.58 13.74
C ASP A 2 -20.66 26.52 14.45
N GLY A 3 -20.70 26.67 15.78
CA GLY A 3 -19.54 26.62 16.64
C GLY A 3 -18.98 25.20 16.70
N TRP A 4 -17.72 25.06 16.32
CA TRP A 4 -16.97 23.83 16.55
C TRP A 4 -16.97 23.50 18.04
N LYS A 5 -17.63 22.41 18.41
CA LYS A 5 -17.55 21.86 19.77
C LYS A 5 -16.25 21.06 19.88
N PRO A 6 -15.43 21.29 20.93
CA PRO A 6 -14.23 20.49 21.15
C PRO A 6 -14.58 19.01 21.22
N VAL A 7 -13.76 18.18 20.56
CA VAL A 7 -13.86 16.73 20.66
C VAL A 7 -13.72 16.31 22.12
N LYS A 8 -14.61 15.42 22.58
CA LYS A 8 -14.53 14.86 23.92
C LYS A 8 -13.26 14.02 24.07
N LYS A 9 -12.70 13.97 25.28
CA LYS A 9 -11.46 13.22 25.59
C LYS A 9 -11.55 11.77 25.10
N GLU A 10 -12.67 11.11 25.34
CA GLU A 10 -12.89 9.71 24.96
C GLU A 10 -12.84 9.54 23.44
N LYS A 11 -13.45 10.49 22.71
CA LYS A 11 -13.43 10.45 21.25
C LYS A 11 -12.06 10.74 20.68
N LEU A 12 -11.25 11.58 21.34
CA LEU A 12 -9.87 11.87 20.97
C LEU A 12 -9.00 10.61 21.08
N PHE A 13 -9.05 9.91 22.21
CA PHE A 13 -8.27 8.68 22.39
C PHE A 13 -8.73 7.57 21.43
N GLU A 14 -10.04 7.41 21.21
CA GLU A 14 -10.57 6.44 20.24
C GLU A 14 -10.01 6.65 18.82
N VAL A 15 -9.87 7.90 18.35
CA VAL A 15 -9.30 8.15 17.02
C VAL A 15 -7.78 8.00 16.99
N LEU A 16 -7.08 8.31 18.09
CA LEU A 16 -5.64 8.12 18.20
C LEU A 16 -5.27 6.63 18.24
N ASP A 17 -6.02 5.81 18.99
CA ASP A 17 -5.81 4.36 19.05
C ASP A 17 -6.01 3.73 17.68
N ARG A 18 -7.08 4.11 16.97
CA ARG A 18 -7.32 3.67 15.58
C ARG A 18 -6.23 4.14 14.61
N ALA A 19 -5.64 5.32 14.83
CA ALA A 19 -4.53 5.80 14.01
C ALA A 19 -3.26 4.99 14.30
N ALA A 20 -2.99 4.66 15.56
CA ALA A 20 -1.88 3.82 15.98
C ALA A 20 -2.00 2.38 15.43
N GLU A 21 -3.19 1.78 15.47
CA GLU A 21 -3.46 0.47 14.85
C GLU A 21 -3.25 0.48 13.33
N LYS A 22 -3.51 1.61 12.68
CA LYS A 22 -3.30 1.80 11.24
C LYS A 22 -1.84 2.07 10.88
N LEU A 23 -1.00 2.53 11.82
CA LEU A 23 0.40 2.87 11.54
C LEU A 23 1.14 1.64 11.04
N SER A 24 1.08 0.51 11.77
CA SER A 24 1.81 -0.71 11.42
C SER A 24 1.42 -1.27 10.05
N LYS A 25 0.14 -1.19 9.69
CA LYS A 25 -0.36 -1.61 8.36
C LYS A 25 0.00 -0.63 7.24
N ASN A 26 0.19 0.64 7.57
CA ASN A 26 0.52 1.68 6.60
C ASN A 26 2.02 1.90 6.41
N GLU A 27 2.85 1.23 7.21
CA GLU A 27 4.32 1.33 7.15
C GLU A 27 4.93 0.48 6.04
N LYS A 28 4.24 -0.58 5.57
CA LYS A 28 4.77 -1.42 4.49
C LYS A 28 4.80 -0.64 3.17
N VAL A 29 5.98 -0.57 2.59
CA VAL A 29 6.27 0.12 1.33
C VAL A 29 7.01 -0.84 0.40
N ILE A 30 6.73 -0.73 -0.89
CA ILE A 30 7.52 -1.37 -1.96
C ILE A 30 8.47 -0.32 -2.51
N ASP A 31 9.75 -0.67 -2.58
CA ASP A 31 10.76 0.16 -3.20
C ASP A 31 10.93 -0.29 -4.67
N ILE A 32 10.69 0.63 -5.61
CA ILE A 32 10.69 0.36 -7.05
C ILE A 32 11.78 1.20 -7.70
N GLU A 33 12.67 0.56 -8.46
CA GLU A 33 13.67 1.26 -9.26
C GLU A 33 13.11 1.60 -10.66
N LEU A 34 13.00 2.89 -10.96
CA LEU A 34 12.46 3.42 -12.21
C LEU A 34 13.40 4.47 -12.78
N ALA A 35 13.94 4.23 -13.98
CA ALA A 35 14.80 5.18 -14.69
C ALA A 35 15.99 5.72 -13.87
N GLY A 36 16.52 4.91 -12.93
CA GLY A 36 17.61 5.30 -12.03
C GLY A 36 17.18 6.05 -10.76
N GLU A 37 15.87 6.21 -10.54
CA GLU A 37 15.29 6.74 -9.31
C GLU A 37 14.66 5.62 -8.47
N LEU A 38 14.71 5.78 -7.15
CA LEU A 38 14.02 4.90 -6.21
C LEU A 38 12.67 5.51 -5.83
N VAL A 39 11.59 4.83 -6.17
CA VAL A 39 10.21 5.24 -5.88
C VAL A 39 9.64 4.34 -4.79
N ARG A 40 9.15 4.94 -3.70
CA ARG A 40 8.55 4.18 -2.58
C ARG A 40 7.03 4.25 -2.66
N VAL A 41 6.38 3.09 -2.79
CA VAL A 41 4.93 2.97 -2.90
C VAL A 41 4.37 2.28 -1.66
N PRO A 42 3.59 2.97 -0.81
CA PRO A 42 2.94 2.33 0.34
C PRO A 42 1.94 1.27 -0.13
N VAL A 43 2.01 0.06 0.44
CA VAL A 43 1.18 -1.08 0.04
C VAL A 43 -0.31 -0.75 0.20
N TYR A 44 -0.68 -0.05 1.27
CA TYR A 44 -2.07 0.36 1.51
C TYR A 44 -2.66 1.28 0.42
N ARG A 45 -1.82 1.89 -0.44
CA ARG A 45 -2.25 2.72 -1.57
C ARG A 45 -2.35 1.95 -2.89
N ILE A 46 -1.88 0.72 -2.94
CA ILE A 46 -1.95 -0.13 -4.13
C ILE A 46 -3.38 -0.69 -4.24
N ARG A 47 -4.01 -0.49 -5.40
CA ARG A 47 -5.34 -1.03 -5.68
C ARG A 47 -5.26 -2.46 -6.21
N TYR A 48 -4.37 -2.68 -7.17
CA TYR A 48 -4.00 -3.99 -7.70
C TYR A 48 -2.69 -3.87 -8.48
N ALA A 49 -2.13 -5.01 -8.88
CA ALA A 49 -1.02 -5.09 -9.82
C ALA A 49 -1.38 -6.08 -10.94
N ASP A 50 -0.92 -5.80 -12.15
CA ASP A 50 -0.99 -6.74 -13.27
C ASP A 50 0.37 -6.91 -13.93
N MET A 51 0.48 -7.89 -14.81
CA MET A 51 1.73 -8.23 -15.48
C MET A 51 1.53 -8.44 -16.97
N LEU A 52 2.50 -7.93 -17.73
CA LEU A 52 2.67 -8.22 -19.15
C LEU A 52 4.11 -8.69 -19.37
N GLU A 53 4.25 -9.96 -19.76
CA GLU A 53 5.55 -10.65 -19.86
C GLU A 53 6.36 -10.59 -18.56
N ASN A 54 7.43 -9.79 -18.50
CA ASN A 54 8.30 -9.58 -17.35
C ASN A 54 8.21 -8.15 -16.79
N TYR A 55 7.14 -7.44 -17.12
CA TYR A 55 6.83 -6.13 -16.58
C TYR A 55 5.64 -6.23 -15.64
N VAL A 56 5.80 -5.67 -14.46
CA VAL A 56 4.73 -5.45 -13.48
C VAL A 56 4.24 -4.02 -13.64
N THR A 57 2.92 -3.83 -13.62
CA THR A 57 2.30 -2.51 -13.42
C THR A 57 1.59 -2.49 -12.07
N ILE A 58 2.02 -1.59 -11.18
CA ILE A 58 1.34 -1.31 -9.91
C ILE A 58 0.37 -0.15 -10.12
N HIS A 59 -0.92 -0.39 -9.87
CA HIS A 59 -1.97 0.62 -9.95
C HIS A 59 -2.25 1.24 -8.57
N ALA A 60 -1.62 2.37 -8.27
CA ALA A 60 -1.81 3.13 -7.04
C ALA A 60 -2.50 4.48 -7.34
N ALA A 61 -2.08 5.57 -6.69
CA ALA A 61 -2.51 6.93 -7.07
C ALA A 61 -2.10 7.31 -8.51
N GLN A 62 -1.00 6.71 -8.96
CA GLN A 62 -0.53 6.69 -10.34
C GLN A 62 -0.03 5.28 -10.65
N ASP A 63 0.19 5.01 -11.93
CA ASP A 63 0.68 3.72 -12.39
C ASP A 63 2.21 3.70 -12.42
N TYR A 64 2.79 2.59 -11.97
CA TYR A 64 4.23 2.34 -11.98
C TYR A 64 4.51 1.06 -12.73
N THR A 65 5.17 1.14 -13.89
CA THR A 65 5.55 -0.03 -14.69
C THR A 65 7.05 -0.25 -14.65
N PHE A 66 7.46 -1.42 -14.18
CA PHE A 66 8.87 -1.77 -14.00
C PHE A 66 9.11 -3.25 -14.30
N LYS A 67 10.35 -3.58 -14.61
CA LYS A 67 10.74 -4.95 -14.93
C LYS A 67 10.97 -5.73 -13.62
N MET A 68 10.21 -6.80 -13.41
CA MET A 68 10.30 -7.66 -12.23
C MET A 68 9.63 -9.01 -12.53
N MET A 69 10.06 -10.10 -11.87
CA MET A 69 9.35 -11.38 -11.92
C MET A 69 8.17 -11.39 -10.93
N LEU A 70 7.10 -12.13 -11.25
CA LEU A 70 5.92 -12.24 -10.36
C LEU A 70 6.29 -12.72 -8.95
N GLY A 71 7.22 -13.67 -8.86
CA GLY A 71 7.68 -14.21 -7.57
C GLY A 71 8.40 -13.17 -6.71
N ASP A 72 9.14 -12.25 -7.33
CA ASP A 72 9.82 -11.17 -6.61
C ASP A 72 8.78 -10.17 -6.09
N LEU A 73 7.76 -9.84 -6.89
CA LEU A 73 6.65 -8.98 -6.46
C LEU A 73 5.87 -9.61 -5.29
N GLN A 74 5.65 -10.93 -5.34
CA GLN A 74 5.04 -11.65 -4.23
C GLN A 74 5.88 -11.50 -2.97
N ASN A 75 7.19 -11.76 -3.01
CA ASN A 75 8.07 -11.61 -1.86
C ASN A 75 8.06 -10.19 -1.26
N GLU A 76 7.99 -9.16 -2.09
CA GLU A 76 7.90 -7.75 -1.65
C GLU A 76 6.54 -7.43 -1.00
N LEU A 77 5.46 -8.04 -1.49
CA LEU A 77 4.10 -7.87 -0.95
C LEU A 77 3.86 -8.73 0.28
N ASP A 78 4.59 -9.82 0.46
CA ASP A 78 4.26 -10.85 1.43
C ASP A 78 4.84 -10.57 2.83
N ASP A 79 3.99 -10.70 3.85
CA ASP A 79 4.38 -11.04 5.24
C ASP A 79 3.81 -12.45 5.61
N GLY A 80 3.18 -13.17 4.67
CA GLY A 80 2.39 -14.40 4.86
C GLY A 80 0.91 -14.31 4.44
N THR A 81 0.55 -13.45 3.48
CA THR A 81 -0.79 -13.28 2.92
C THR A 81 -0.90 -13.96 1.55
N GLU A 82 -1.50 -15.16 1.52
CA GLU A 82 -1.88 -15.85 0.28
C GLU A 82 -2.82 -14.97 -0.56
N ILE A 83 -2.30 -14.35 -1.62
CA ILE A 83 -3.12 -13.71 -2.64
C ILE A 83 -3.68 -14.83 -3.53
N LEU A 84 -4.98 -15.08 -3.41
CA LEU A 84 -5.71 -15.99 -4.30
C LEU A 84 -5.58 -15.48 -5.74
N LEU A 85 -4.70 -16.10 -6.52
CA LEU A 85 -4.63 -15.86 -7.95
C LEU A 85 -5.96 -16.32 -8.59
N PRO A 86 -6.58 -15.52 -9.46
CA PRO A 86 -7.69 -15.99 -10.27
C PRO A 86 -7.19 -17.17 -11.10
N GLN A 87 -7.83 -18.33 -10.94
CA GLN A 87 -7.56 -19.48 -11.79
C GLN A 87 -8.07 -19.15 -13.19
N VAL A 88 -7.15 -19.12 -14.15
CA VAL A 88 -7.45 -19.17 -15.58
C VAL A 88 -7.81 -20.60 -15.95
#